data_AF-A0A1G6HNA6-F1
#
_entry.id   AF-A0A1G6HNA6-F1
#
_cell.length_a   1.000
_cell.length_b   1.000
_cell.length_c   1.000
_cell.angle_alpha   90.00
_cell.angle_beta   90.00
_cell.angle_gamma   90.00
#
_symmetry.space_group_name_H-M   'P 1'
#
loop_
_entity.id
_entity.type
_entity.pdbx_description
1 polymer ?
#
loop_
_entity_poly.entity_id
_entity_poly.type
_entity_poly.pdbx_seq_one_letter_code
_entity_poly.pdbx_strand_id
1 'polypeptide(L)'
;MTGTAGFVGRYLVENLKNIWDGKNRTRPNIKIDEIYEYDREKTLEELNQFCSGCDFVFNLAGVNRPKDPKEFKEGNSGFASTLLDTLKRNNNTRPAP
;
A
#
# COMPACT_ATOMS: atom_id res chain seq x y z
N MET A 1 -2.56 -1.56 0.13
CA MET A 1 -2.08 -0.16 0.04
C MET A 1 -1.40 0.21 1.34
N THR A 2 -0.23 0.82 1.31
CA THR A 2 0.48 1.29 2.52
C THR A 2 0.44 2.82 2.60
N GLY A 3 0.54 3.40 3.80
CA GLY A 3 0.56 4.86 4.00
C GLY A 3 -0.80 5.53 3.71
N THR A 4 -1.91 4.83 3.99
CA THR A 4 -3.26 5.30 3.64
C THR A 4 -3.74 6.48 4.48
N ALA A 5 -3.13 6.78 5.63
CA ALA A 5 -3.43 7.99 6.40
C ALA A 5 -2.86 9.27 5.77
N GLY A 6 -1.92 9.15 4.82
CA GLY A 6 -1.38 10.29 4.07
C GLY A 6 -2.37 10.87 3.07
N PHE A 7 -2.12 12.11 2.63
CA PHE A 7 -2.99 12.82 1.68
C PHE A 7 -3.25 11.99 0.40
N VAL A 8 -2.18 11.58 -0.30
CA VAL A 8 -2.30 10.78 -1.53
C VAL A 8 -2.97 9.43 -1.27
N GLY A 9 -2.62 8.78 -0.14
CA GLY A 9 -3.18 7.50 0.26
C GLY A 9 -4.69 7.54 0.40
N ARG A 10 -5.24 8.50 1.14
CA ARG A 10 -6.69 8.66 1.31
C ARG A 10 -7.41 8.87 -0.01
N TYR A 11 -6.92 9.77 -0.87
CA TYR A 11 -7.59 10.03 -2.16
C TYR A 11 -7.57 8.83 -3.09
N LEU A 12 -6.48 8.07 -3.12
CA LEU A 12 -6.39 6.88 -3.95
C LEU A 12 -7.33 5.78 -3.44
N VAL A 13 -7.39 5.55 -2.12
CA VAL A 13 -8.34 4.61 -1.50
C VAL A 13 -9.78 4.97 -1.87
N GLU A 14 -10.19 6.24 -1.72
CA GLU A 14 -11.55 6.68 -2.05
C GLU A 14 -11.84 6.53 -3.56
N ASN A 15 -10.85 6.76 -4.42
CA ASN A 15 -11.01 6.52 -5.86
C ASN A 15 -11.21 5.03 -6.18
N LEU A 16 -10.45 4.13 -5.54
CA LEU A 16 -10.61 2.69 -5.71
C LEU A 16 -11.96 2.20 -5.16
N LYS A 17 -12.41 2.72 -4.02
CA LYS A 17 -13.74 2.46 -3.46
C LYS A 17 -14.85 2.89 -4.42
N ASN A 18 -14.70 4.05 -5.07
CA ASN A 18 -15.67 4.48 -6.08
C ASN A 18 -15.72 3.56 -7.31
N ILE A 19 -14.60 2.93 -7.70
CA ILE A 19 -14.59 1.91 -8.76
C ILE A 19 -15.28 0.64 -8.26
N TRP A 20 -14.94 0.19 -7.05
CA TRP A 20 -15.54 -0.98 -6.40
C TRP A 20 -17.06 -0.88 -6.24
N ASP A 21 -17.56 0.26 -5.75
CA ASP A 21 -18.98 0.58 -5.60
C ASP A 21 -19.71 0.76 -6.95
N GLY A 22 -18.99 0.73 -8.08
CA GLY A 22 -19.55 0.97 -9.41
C GLY A 22 -20.00 2.41 -9.67
N LYS A 23 -19.61 3.36 -8.80
CA LYS A 23 -19.83 4.82 -8.97
C LYS A 23 -18.94 5.39 -10.07
N ASN A 24 -17.72 4.87 -10.20
CA ASN A 24 -16.78 5.24 -11.25
C ASN A 24 -16.67 4.13 -12.29
N ARG A 25 -17.31 4.34 -13.45
CA ARG A 25 -17.36 3.38 -14.57
C ARG A 25 -16.44 3.76 -15.74
N THR A 26 -15.57 4.75 -15.54
CA THR A 26 -14.66 5.24 -16.60
C THR A 26 -13.54 4.25 -16.94
N ARG A 27 -13.38 3.19 -16.15
CA ARG A 27 -12.31 2.18 -16.27
C ARG A 27 -12.93 0.77 -16.30
N PRO A 28 -13.58 0.36 -17.40
CA PRO A 28 -14.31 -0.91 -17.47
C PRO A 28 -13.42 -2.15 -17.34
N ASN A 29 -12.12 -2.01 -17.59
CA ASN A 29 -11.15 -3.11 -17.50
C ASN A 29 -10.54 -3.26 -16.10
N ILE A 30 -10.92 -2.42 -15.14
CA ILE A 30 -10.42 -2.50 -13.77
C ILE A 30 -11.57 -2.99 -12.89
N LYS A 31 -11.38 -4.16 -12.29
CA LYS A 31 -12.24 -4.69 -11.24
C LYS A 31 -11.45 -4.68 -9.95
N ILE A 32 -12.08 -4.15 -8.91
CA ILE A 32 -11.55 -4.18 -7.55
C ILE A 32 -12.44 -5.15 -6.78
N ASP A 33 -11.85 -6.20 -6.20
CA ASP A 33 -12.59 -7.16 -5.38
C ASP A 33 -12.41 -6.86 -3.89
N GLU A 34 -11.20 -6.45 -3.49
CA GLU A 34 -10.88 -6.11 -2.11
C GLU A 34 -9.81 -5.01 -2.04
N ILE A 35 -9.85 -4.19 -0.98
CA ILE A 35 -8.87 -3.12 -0.72
C ILE A 35 -8.32 -3.30 0.70
N TYR A 36 -7.05 -3.71 0.80
CA TYR A 36 -6.34 -3.72 2.07
C TYR A 36 -5.66 -2.37 2.32
N GLU A 37 -5.91 -1.76 3.47
CA GLU A 37 -5.30 -0.52 3.91
C GLU A 37 -4.31 -0.79 5.04
N TYR A 38 -3.04 -0.38 4.89
CA TYR A 38 -1.98 -0.60 5.86
C TYR A 38 -1.34 0.72 6.29
N ASP A 39 -1.24 0.94 7.60
CA ASP A 39 -0.58 2.11 8.18
C ASP A 39 0.11 1.74 9.50
N ARG A 40 0.79 2.69 10.14
CA ARG A 40 1.63 2.51 11.34
C ARG A 40 0.90 1.92 12.56
N GLU A 41 -0.43 1.99 12.57
CA GLU A 41 -1.27 1.43 13.64
C GLU A 41 -1.52 -0.07 13.49
N LYS A 42 -1.15 -0.67 12.34
CA LYS A 42 -1.36 -2.09 12.04
C LYS A 42 -0.16 -2.96 12.38
N THR A 43 -0.39 -4.24 12.63
CA THR A 43 0.64 -5.20 13.03
C THR A 43 1.38 -5.80 11.82
N LEU A 44 2.49 -6.49 12.07
CA LEU A 44 3.19 -7.22 11.00
C LEU A 44 2.44 -8.48 10.55
N GLU A 45 1.63 -9.06 11.43
CA GLU A 45 0.74 -10.17 11.12
C GLU A 45 -0.31 -9.75 10.09
N GLU A 46 -0.93 -8.57 10.27
CA GLU A 46 -1.83 -7.99 9.29
C GLU A 46 -1.11 -7.73 7.96
N LEU A 47 0.12 -7.22 7.99
CA LEU A 47 0.92 -7.03 6.78
C LEU A 47 1.13 -8.35 6.03
N ASN A 48 1.49 -9.42 6.74
CA ASN A 48 1.69 -10.75 6.15
C ASN A 48 0.39 -11.27 5.52
N GLN A 49 -0.74 -11.14 6.21
CA GLN A 49 -2.05 -11.54 5.68
C GLN A 49 -2.43 -10.74 4.42
N PHE A 50 -2.23 -9.43 4.42
CA PHE A 50 -2.56 -8.61 3.26
C PHE A 50 -1.63 -8.92 2.07
N CYS A 51 -0.36 -9.23 2.33
CA CYS A 51 0.60 -9.60 1.29
C CYS A 51 0.36 -10.99 0.71
N SER A 52 -0.35 -11.89 1.39
CA SER A 52 -0.73 -13.18 0.81
C SER A 52 -1.98 -13.08 -0.07
N GLY A 53 -2.89 -12.16 0.23
CA GLY A 53 -4.16 -11.99 -0.50
C GLY A 53 -4.13 -10.95 -1.64
N CYS A 54 -3.10 -10.12 -1.75
CA CYS A 54 -3.13 -9.00 -2.69
C CYS A 54 -2.60 -9.32 -4.10
N ASP A 55 -3.26 -8.73 -5.10
CA ASP A 55 -2.81 -8.77 -6.50
C ASP A 55 -1.87 -7.61 -6.87
N PHE A 56 -1.91 -6.53 -6.10
CA PHE A 56 -1.13 -5.33 -6.38
C PHE A 56 -0.92 -4.54 -5.09
N VAL A 57 0.27 -3.94 -4.94
CA VAL A 57 0.60 -3.13 -3.76
C VAL A 57 0.98 -1.72 -4.19
N PHE A 58 0.21 -0.73 -3.75
CA PHE A 58 0.64 0.68 -3.78
C PHE A 58 1.41 0.99 -2.50
N ASN A 59 2.71 1.25 -2.60
CA ASN A 59 3.54 1.64 -1.47
C ASN A 59 3.59 3.17 -1.32
N LEU A 60 2.72 3.75 -0.50
CA LEU A 60 2.72 5.20 -0.22
C LEU A 60 3.23 5.50 1.20
N ALA A 61 3.70 4.48 1.92
CA ALA A 61 4.37 4.62 3.20
C ALA A 61 5.79 5.18 2.98
N GLY A 62 5.86 6.49 2.83
CA GLY A 62 7.12 7.24 2.80
C GLY A 62 7.06 8.44 3.74
N VAL A 63 8.18 8.75 4.39
CA VAL A 63 8.40 9.99 5.12
C VAL A 63 8.50 11.12 4.11
N ASN A 64 7.38 11.82 3.87
CA ASN A 64 7.40 13.03 3.06
C ASN A 64 7.84 14.22 3.94
N ARG A 65 8.95 14.87 3.55
CA ARG A 65 9.55 16.06 4.20
C ARG A 65 10.12 15.83 5.61
N PRO A 66 11.15 14.97 5.77
CA PRO A 66 11.84 14.85 7.05
C PRO A 66 12.64 16.11 7.37
N LYS A 67 12.83 16.37 8.67
CA LYS A 67 13.66 17.49 9.14
C LYS A 67 15.15 17.16 9.00
N ASP A 68 15.50 15.88 9.07
CA ASP A 68 16.85 15.36 8.81
C ASP A 68 16.85 14.48 7.54
N PRO A 69 17.72 14.76 6.55
CA PRO A 69 17.91 13.89 5.38
C PRO A 69 18.17 12.41 5.71
N LYS A 70 18.74 12.08 6.88
CA LYS A 70 18.94 10.69 7.33
C LYS A 70 17.63 9.98 7.65
N GLU A 71 16.66 10.67 8.23
CA GLU A 71 15.31 10.12 8.50
C GLU A 71 14.59 9.75 7.21
N PHE A 72 14.86 10.45 6.09
CA PHE A 72 14.33 10.08 4.78
C PHE A 72 14.84 8.71 4.35
N LYS A 73 16.14 8.49 4.49
CA LYS A 73 16.81 7.28 3.99
C LYS A 73 16.50 6.08 4.89
N GLU A 74 16.59 6.24 6.21
CA GLU A 74 16.34 5.16 7.17
C GLU A 74 14.85 4.80 7.22
N GLY A 75 13.95 5.79 7.30
CA GLY A 75 12.51 5.54 7.37
C GLY A 75 11.93 4.89 6.13
N ASN A 76 12.32 5.35 4.94
CA ASN A 76 11.80 4.81 3.67
C ASN A 76 12.42 3.46 3.31
N SER A 77 13.73 3.29 3.53
CA SER A 77 14.40 2.03 3.20
C SER A 77 14.00 0.90 4.15
N GLY A 78 13.77 1.21 5.43
CA GLY A 78 13.38 0.22 6.44
C GLY A 78 12.05 -0.45 6.12
N PHE A 79 10.98 0.34 6.00
CA PHE A 79 9.66 -0.22 5.71
C PHE A 79 9.57 -0.86 4.33
N ALA A 80 10.16 -0.24 3.30
CA ALA A 80 10.18 -0.83 1.96
C ALA A 80 10.86 -2.22 1.96
N SER A 81 11.95 -2.40 2.72
CA SER A 81 12.60 -3.70 2.87
C SER A 81 11.69 -4.72 3.56
N THR A 82 11.04 -4.34 4.67
CA THR A 82 10.07 -5.20 5.36
C THR A 82 8.93 -5.63 4.44
N LEU A 83 8.35 -4.69 3.69
CA LEU A 83 7.28 -4.97 2.74
C LEU A 83 7.73 -5.95 1.65
N LEU A 84 8.88 -5.70 1.03
CA LEU A 84 9.42 -6.55 -0.02
C LEU A 84 9.76 -7.96 0.49
N ASP A 85 10.32 -8.07 1.70
CA ASP A 85 10.63 -9.36 2.31
C ASP A 85 9.36 -10.13 2.65
N THR A 86 8.33 -9.46 3.16
CA THR A 86 7.02 -10.07 3.41
C THR A 86 6.35 -10.54 2.11
N LEU A 87 6.40 -9.76 1.03
CA LEU A 87 5.88 -10.18 -0.28
C LEU A 87 6.61 -11.42 -0.80
N LYS A 88 7.94 -11.43 -0.73
CA LYS A 88 8.77 -12.58 -1.11
C LYS A 88 8.42 -13.84 -0.31
N ARG A 89 8.24 -13.71 1.02
CA ARG A 89 7.87 -14.84 1.90
C ARG A 89 6.52 -15.46 1.54
N ASN A 90 5.58 -14.66 1.05
CA ASN A 90 4.27 -15.13 0.59
C ASN A 90 4.28 -15.65 -0.86
N ASN A 91 5.46 -15.79 -1.48
CA ASN A 91 5.63 -16.05 -2.91
C ASN A 91 4.85 -15.07 -3.80
N ASN A 92 4.62 -13.86 -3.30
CA ASN A 92 3.92 -12.82 -4.02
C ASN A 92 4.94 -11.98 -4.78
N THR A 93 5.18 -12.34 -6.05
CA THR A 93 6.12 -11.65 -6.96
C THR A 93 5.50 -10.45 -7.67
N ARG A 94 4.32 -10.02 -7.23
CA ARG A 94 3.53 -9.02 -7.94
C ARG A 94 4.11 -7.61 -7.77
N PRO A 95 3.94 -6.74 -8.78
CA PRO A 95 4.60 -5.45 -8.81
C PRO A 95 4.18 -4.54 -7.66
N ALA A 96 5.17 -3.99 -6.98
CA ALA A 96 5.06 -2.79 -6.17
C ALA A 96 5.76 -1.65 -6.95
N PRO A 97 5.05 -0.61 -7.40
CA PRO A 97 5.66 0.57 -8.01
C PRO A 97 6.35 1.45 -6.96
#